data_AF-A0A5M6CRN3-F1
#
_entry.id   AF-A0A5M6CRN3-F1
#
_cell.length_a   1.000
_cell.length_b   1.000
_cell.length_c   1.000
_cell.angle_alpha   90.00
_cell.angle_beta   90.00
_cell.angle_gamma   90.00
#
_symmetry.space_group_name_H-M   'P 1'
#
loop_
_entity.id
_entity.type
_entity.pdbx_description
1 polymer ?
#
loop_
_entity_poly.entity_id
_entity_poly.type
_entity_poly.pdbx_seq_one_letter_code
_entity_poly.pdbx_strand_id
1 'polypeptide(L)'
;MKNEQKKDTSKPENGTMVKPKSTAAEGLRELFVDELKDIIYAERALLKALPKMANNSSSTKLKKAIEEHVVVTEKQVDRLKQVFDLLGESDRGKKCDAMEGLIKEGEGILEETEPGPVRDAAIISASQKIEHYEIASYGTLVAFAKTLGEDKVASLLEQTLNEEKEADVTLTEAAYNDINFDAVEED
;
A
#
# COMPACT_ATOMS: atom_id res chain seq x y z
N MET A 1 -42.08 -1.22 57.03
CA MET A 1 -40.76 -0.85 56.48
C MET A 1 -40.16 -2.07 55.79
N LYS A 2 -40.25 -2.14 54.46
CA LYS A 2 -39.50 -3.10 53.65
C LYS A 2 -38.72 -2.28 52.62
N ASN A 3 -37.42 -2.19 52.82
CA ASN A 3 -36.49 -1.59 51.86
C ASN A 3 -36.38 -2.52 50.66
N GLU A 4 -36.86 -2.07 49.50
CA GLU A 4 -36.51 -2.68 48.22
C GLU A 4 -35.10 -2.24 47.84
N GLN A 5 -34.15 -3.19 47.89
CA GLN A 5 -32.86 -3.02 47.25
C GLN A 5 -33.07 -2.95 45.73
N LYS A 6 -32.84 -1.77 45.16
CA LYS A 6 -32.62 -1.62 43.72
C LYS A 6 -31.46 -2.53 43.32
N LYS A 7 -31.76 -3.50 42.45
CA LYS A 7 -30.76 -4.31 41.77
C LYS A 7 -30.05 -3.39 40.77
N ASP A 8 -28.82 -2.99 41.11
CA ASP A 8 -27.89 -2.39 40.18
C ASP A 8 -27.60 -3.41 39.06
N THR A 9 -28.10 -3.12 37.87
CA THR A 9 -27.85 -3.92 36.66
C THR A 9 -26.75 -3.26 35.84
N SER A 10 -25.55 -3.18 36.40
CA SER A 10 -24.34 -2.96 35.61
C SER A 10 -23.78 -4.33 35.19
N LYS A 11 -24.24 -4.84 34.04
CA LYS A 11 -23.50 -5.88 33.31
C LYS A 11 -22.27 -5.23 32.69
N PRO A 12 -21.07 -5.84 32.77
CA PRO A 12 -19.95 -5.38 31.97
C PRO A 12 -20.25 -5.68 30.49
N GLU A 13 -20.08 -4.69 29.62
CA GLU A 13 -20.07 -4.90 28.17
C GLU A 13 -18.89 -5.81 27.82
N ASN A 14 -19.18 -7.09 27.59
CA ASN A 14 -18.25 -8.01 26.94
C ASN A 14 -17.94 -7.44 25.55
N GLY A 15 -16.71 -6.98 25.32
CA GLY A 15 -16.24 -6.62 23.98
C GLY A 15 -16.52 -7.79 23.02
N THR A 16 -17.37 -7.57 22.03
CA THR A 16 -17.82 -8.63 21.13
C THR A 16 -16.69 -9.06 20.22
N MET A 17 -16.10 -10.24 20.48
CA MET A 17 -15.17 -10.88 19.56
C MET A 17 -15.86 -11.16 18.22
N VAL A 18 -15.22 -10.73 17.13
CA VAL A 18 -15.71 -10.98 15.77
C VAL A 18 -15.52 -12.46 15.43
N LYS A 19 -16.56 -13.13 14.93
CA LYS A 19 -16.46 -14.52 14.48
C LYS A 19 -15.69 -14.58 13.15
N PRO A 20 -14.72 -15.49 12.98
CA PRO A 20 -13.99 -15.65 11.72
C PRO A 20 -14.93 -16.12 10.60
N LYS A 21 -14.60 -15.72 9.37
CA LYS A 21 -15.23 -16.28 8.16
C LYS A 21 -14.75 -17.72 7.95
N SER A 22 -15.47 -18.51 7.15
CA SER A 22 -15.06 -19.89 6.80
C SER A 22 -13.76 -19.98 5.98
N THR A 23 -13.27 -18.86 5.47
CA THR A 23 -12.02 -18.75 4.70
C THR A 23 -10.92 -18.05 5.48
N ALA A 24 -11.08 -17.87 6.80
CA ALA A 24 -10.08 -17.20 7.62
C ALA A 24 -8.82 -18.07 7.73
N ALA A 25 -7.65 -17.43 7.73
CA ALA A 25 -6.39 -18.10 7.97
C ALA A 25 -6.35 -18.67 9.39
N GLU A 26 -5.95 -19.93 9.52
CA GLU A 26 -5.82 -20.61 10.82
C GLU A 26 -4.40 -20.53 11.39
N GLY A 27 -3.41 -20.24 10.53
CA GLY A 27 -2.00 -20.14 10.92
C GLY A 27 -1.22 -19.09 10.14
N LEU A 28 0.00 -18.81 10.60
CA LEU A 28 0.86 -17.76 10.03
C LEU A 28 1.21 -18.00 8.56
N ARG A 29 1.39 -19.27 8.14
CA ARG A 29 1.66 -19.61 6.74
C ARG A 29 0.49 -19.25 5.82
N GLU A 30 -0.73 -19.54 6.25
CA GLU A 30 -1.93 -19.19 5.48
C GLU A 30 -2.12 -17.67 5.41
N LEU A 31 -1.95 -16.98 6.54
CA LEU A 31 -1.99 -15.52 6.57
C LEU A 31 -0.92 -14.91 5.66
N PHE A 32 0.31 -15.42 5.71
CA PHE A 32 1.42 -14.96 4.86
C PHE A 32 1.09 -15.11 3.36
N VAL A 33 0.58 -16.27 2.94
CA VAL A 33 0.18 -16.48 1.54
C VAL A 33 -1.01 -15.60 1.16
N ASP A 34 -1.96 -15.39 2.08
CA ASP A 34 -3.11 -14.51 1.85
C ASP A 34 -2.66 -13.03 1.68
N GLU A 35 -1.71 -12.56 2.48
CA GLU A 35 -1.11 -11.21 2.34
C GLU A 35 -0.26 -11.08 1.06
N LEU A 36 0.47 -12.13 0.65
CA LEU A 36 1.16 -12.14 -0.66
C LEU A 36 0.19 -12.02 -1.84
N LYS A 37 -0.98 -12.66 -1.73
CA LYS A 37 -2.04 -12.54 -2.76
C LYS A 37 -2.65 -11.15 -2.78
N ASP A 38 -2.67 -10.46 -1.65
CA ASP A 38 -3.11 -9.07 -1.55
C ASP A 38 -2.13 -8.14 -2.28
N ILE A 39 -0.84 -8.22 -1.93
CA ILE A 39 0.17 -7.29 -2.45
C ILE A 39 0.39 -7.48 -3.96
N ILE A 40 0.38 -8.72 -4.48
CA ILE A 40 0.52 -8.91 -5.94
C ILE A 40 -0.67 -8.37 -6.73
N TYR A 41 -1.86 -8.30 -6.12
CA TYR A 41 -2.98 -7.60 -6.72
C TYR A 41 -2.74 -6.10 -6.70
N ALA A 42 -2.31 -5.56 -5.55
CA ALA A 42 -2.05 -4.13 -5.36
C ALA A 42 -1.08 -3.60 -6.42
N GLU A 43 0.06 -4.26 -6.58
CA GLU A 43 1.10 -3.98 -7.58
C GLU A 43 0.56 -3.96 -9.02
N ARG A 44 -0.25 -4.96 -9.37
CA ARG A 44 -0.88 -5.04 -10.70
C ARG A 44 -1.95 -3.99 -10.92
N ALA A 45 -2.63 -3.56 -9.86
CA ALA A 45 -3.59 -2.46 -9.92
C ALA A 45 -2.85 -1.13 -10.08
N LEU A 46 -1.77 -0.93 -9.33
CA LEU A 46 -0.92 0.26 -9.38
C LEU A 46 -0.32 0.47 -10.77
N LEU A 47 0.21 -0.59 -11.42
CA LEU A 47 0.69 -0.52 -12.81
C LEU A 47 -0.33 0.04 -13.80
N LYS A 48 -1.63 -0.13 -13.56
CA LYS A 48 -2.67 0.42 -14.43
C LYS A 48 -2.96 1.90 -14.12
N ALA A 49 -2.73 2.33 -12.89
CA ALA A 49 -3.00 3.67 -12.41
C ALA A 49 -1.85 4.65 -12.69
N LEU A 50 -0.60 4.20 -12.55
CA LEU A 50 0.61 5.05 -12.70
C LEU A 50 0.66 5.83 -14.02
N PRO A 51 0.32 5.26 -15.21
CA PRO A 51 0.34 6.02 -16.46
C PRO A 51 -0.63 7.23 -16.46
N LYS A 52 -1.77 7.12 -15.75
CA LYS A 52 -2.72 8.24 -15.62
C LYS A 52 -2.12 9.37 -14.78
N MET A 53 -1.40 9.05 -13.71
CA MET A 53 -0.72 10.04 -12.86
C MET A 53 0.39 10.76 -13.64
N ALA A 54 1.28 10.01 -14.31
CA ALA A 54 2.36 10.57 -15.12
C ALA A 54 1.85 11.48 -16.26
N ASN A 55 0.71 11.17 -16.85
CA ASN A 55 0.11 12.00 -17.90
C ASN A 55 -0.53 13.28 -17.39
N ASN A 56 -0.87 13.35 -16.09
CA ASN A 56 -1.50 14.50 -15.48
C ASN A 56 -0.55 15.34 -14.62
N SER A 57 0.71 14.93 -14.47
CA SER A 57 1.74 15.75 -13.87
C SER A 57 2.29 16.78 -14.86
N SER A 58 2.47 18.03 -14.40
CA SER A 58 3.04 19.12 -15.21
C SER A 58 4.57 19.18 -15.14
N SER A 59 5.14 18.79 -13.99
CA SER A 59 6.58 18.67 -13.78
C SER A 59 7.16 17.51 -14.57
N THR A 60 8.13 17.81 -15.43
CA THR A 60 8.86 16.78 -16.19
C THR A 60 9.64 15.84 -15.25
N LYS A 61 10.09 16.35 -14.10
CA LYS A 61 10.79 15.55 -13.09
C LYS A 61 9.85 14.56 -12.42
N LEU A 62 8.67 15.01 -11.99
CA LEU A 62 7.65 14.14 -11.39
C LEU A 62 7.17 13.08 -12.38
N LYS A 63 6.86 13.49 -13.61
CA LYS A 63 6.47 12.57 -14.68
C LYS A 63 7.49 11.45 -14.85
N LYS A 64 8.77 11.81 -14.96
CA LYS A 64 9.86 10.86 -15.13
C LYS A 64 10.01 9.94 -13.92
N ALA A 65 9.88 10.45 -12.70
CA ALA A 65 9.94 9.62 -11.50
C ALA A 65 8.82 8.55 -11.48
N ILE A 66 7.60 8.92 -11.87
CA ILE A 66 6.48 7.98 -11.98
C ILE A 66 6.73 6.94 -13.09
N GLU A 67 7.22 7.37 -14.26
CA GLU A 67 7.58 6.46 -15.37
C GLU A 67 8.70 5.49 -15.00
N GLU A 68 9.70 5.94 -14.22
CA GLU A 68 10.75 5.07 -13.68
C GLU A 68 10.18 4.09 -12.65
N HIS A 69 9.27 4.54 -11.79
CA HIS A 69 8.61 3.69 -10.81
C HIS A 69 7.76 2.60 -11.48
N VAL A 70 7.08 2.87 -12.60
CA VAL A 70 6.39 1.82 -13.40
C VAL A 70 7.32 0.65 -13.72
N VAL A 71 8.55 0.93 -14.15
CA VAL A 71 9.55 -0.10 -14.49
C VAL A 71 10.02 -0.86 -13.25
N VAL A 72 10.06 -0.20 -12.09
CA VAL A 72 10.35 -0.82 -10.79
C VAL A 72 9.21 -1.76 -10.38
N THR A 73 7.96 -1.28 -10.43
CA THR A 73 6.74 -2.05 -10.14
C THR A 73 6.59 -3.29 -11.04
N GLU A 74 6.93 -3.20 -12.33
CA GLU A 74 6.96 -4.38 -13.22
C GLU A 74 7.92 -5.47 -12.71
N LYS A 75 9.12 -5.07 -12.24
CA LYS A 75 10.10 -6.00 -11.67
C LYS A 75 9.64 -6.56 -10.33
N GLN A 76 8.95 -5.77 -9.51
CA GLN A 76 8.38 -6.20 -8.24
C GLN A 76 7.29 -7.26 -8.45
N VAL A 77 6.42 -7.08 -9.45
CA VAL A 77 5.45 -8.11 -9.85
C VAL A 77 6.14 -9.40 -10.29
N ASP A 78 7.21 -9.32 -11.08
CA ASP A 78 7.97 -10.50 -11.48
C ASP A 78 8.70 -11.16 -10.30
N ARG A 79 9.18 -10.37 -9.34
CA ARG A 79 9.77 -10.85 -8.09
C ARG A 79 8.73 -11.59 -7.24
N LEU A 80 7.52 -11.06 -7.14
CA LEU A 80 6.41 -11.73 -6.44
C LEU A 80 6.04 -13.05 -7.12
N LYS A 81 6.02 -13.14 -8.45
CA LYS A 81 5.82 -14.43 -9.15
C LYS A 81 6.88 -15.45 -8.74
N GLN A 82 8.15 -15.04 -8.66
CA GLN A 82 9.22 -15.92 -8.17
C GLN A 82 8.99 -16.34 -6.71
N VAL A 83 8.50 -15.44 -5.86
CA VAL A 83 8.11 -15.78 -4.47
C VAL A 83 7.01 -16.83 -4.45
N PHE A 84 5.96 -16.68 -5.27
CA PHE A 84 4.88 -17.67 -5.38
C PHE A 84 5.39 -19.04 -5.87
N ASP A 85 6.25 -19.05 -6.89
CA ASP A 85 6.87 -20.28 -7.40
C ASP A 85 7.70 -21.00 -6.32
N LEU A 86 8.49 -20.25 -5.53
CA LEU A 86 9.28 -20.79 -4.43
C LEU A 86 8.42 -21.43 -3.33
N LEU A 87 7.23 -20.87 -3.09
CA LEU A 87 6.29 -21.34 -2.08
C LEU A 87 5.39 -22.49 -2.59
N GLY A 88 5.41 -22.77 -3.90
CA GLY A 88 4.49 -23.73 -4.53
C GLY A 88 3.04 -23.24 -4.57
N GLU A 89 2.83 -21.93 -4.56
CA GLU A 89 1.53 -21.28 -4.48
C GLU A 89 1.15 -20.60 -5.80
N SER A 90 -0.15 -20.41 -6.06
CA SER A 90 -0.60 -19.65 -7.22
C SER A 90 -0.47 -18.15 -6.97
N ASP A 91 0.14 -17.45 -7.92
CA ASP A 91 0.23 -15.98 -7.99
C ASP A 91 -1.09 -15.28 -8.35
N ARG A 92 -2.20 -16.02 -8.33
CA ARG A 92 -3.54 -15.46 -8.50
C ARG A 92 -3.84 -14.59 -7.28
N GLY A 93 -3.68 -13.29 -7.48
CA GLY A 93 -3.95 -12.28 -6.47
C GLY A 93 -5.41 -12.30 -5.99
N LYS A 94 -5.62 -11.77 -4.79
CA LYS A 94 -6.93 -11.47 -4.24
C LYS A 94 -7.11 -9.95 -4.27
N LYS A 95 -8.32 -9.46 -4.45
CA LYS A 95 -8.57 -8.02 -4.48
C LYS A 95 -8.08 -7.35 -3.19
N CYS A 96 -7.20 -6.36 -3.35
CA CYS A 96 -6.74 -5.49 -2.27
C CYS A 96 -7.64 -4.25 -2.21
N ASP A 97 -8.58 -4.22 -1.25
CA ASP A 97 -9.49 -3.08 -1.10
C ASP A 97 -8.75 -1.80 -0.64
N ALA A 98 -7.61 -1.93 0.05
CA ALA A 98 -6.80 -0.80 0.49
C ALA A 98 -6.17 -0.07 -0.70
N MET A 99 -5.48 -0.81 -1.59
CA MET A 99 -4.86 -0.23 -2.79
C MET A 99 -5.91 0.37 -3.73
N GLU A 100 -7.06 -0.27 -3.90
CA GLU A 100 -8.17 0.30 -4.68
C GLU A 100 -8.65 1.64 -4.11
N GLY A 101 -8.72 1.75 -2.78
CA GLY A 101 -9.05 3.00 -2.10
C GLY A 101 -8.00 4.09 -2.36
N LEU A 102 -6.72 3.76 -2.23
CA LEU A 102 -5.60 4.69 -2.45
C LEU A 102 -5.50 5.14 -3.91
N ILE A 103 -5.66 4.22 -4.86
CA ILE A 103 -5.73 4.56 -6.29
C ILE A 103 -6.90 5.50 -6.56
N LYS A 104 -8.08 5.20 -6.00
CA LYS A 104 -9.26 6.06 -6.17
C LYS A 104 -9.05 7.45 -5.58
N GLU A 105 -8.40 7.55 -4.43
CA GLU A 105 -8.01 8.84 -3.84
C GLU A 105 -7.06 9.60 -4.80
N GLY A 106 -6.04 8.93 -5.32
CA GLY A 106 -5.14 9.47 -6.34
C GLY A 106 -5.86 9.91 -7.62
N GLU A 107 -6.92 9.22 -8.04
CA GLU A 107 -7.72 9.65 -9.19
C GLU A 107 -8.59 10.86 -8.86
N GLY A 108 -9.16 10.92 -7.66
CA GLY A 108 -9.99 12.02 -7.19
C GLY A 108 -9.23 13.34 -7.13
N ILE A 109 -7.97 13.33 -6.65
CA ILE A 109 -7.17 14.57 -6.58
C ILE A 109 -6.95 15.23 -7.95
N LEU A 110 -6.95 14.45 -9.04
CA LEU A 110 -6.80 14.99 -10.39
C LEU A 110 -8.05 15.79 -10.82
N GLU A 111 -9.21 15.46 -10.27
CA GLU A 111 -10.48 16.17 -10.47
C GLU A 111 -10.62 17.35 -9.49
N GLU A 112 -9.94 17.30 -8.34
CA GLU A 112 -10.00 18.30 -7.27
C GLU A 112 -8.93 19.41 -7.41
N THR A 113 -7.97 19.26 -8.32
CA THR A 113 -6.87 20.22 -8.53
C THR A 113 -6.76 20.61 -10.01
N GLU A 114 -6.36 21.85 -10.30
CA GLU A 114 -6.09 22.31 -11.67
C GLU A 114 -4.70 21.83 -12.16
N PRO A 115 -4.48 21.61 -13.47
CA PRO A 115 -3.17 21.21 -13.97
C PRO A 115 -2.11 22.28 -13.64
N GLY A 116 -1.04 21.88 -12.96
CA GLY A 116 0.02 22.77 -12.52
C GLY A 116 0.74 22.25 -11.26
N PRO A 117 1.60 23.07 -10.66
CA PRO A 117 2.33 22.76 -9.43
C PRO A 117 1.46 22.26 -8.27
N VAL A 118 0.27 22.82 -8.07
CA VAL A 118 -0.66 22.37 -7.02
C VAL A 118 -1.11 20.92 -7.25
N ARG A 119 -1.42 20.55 -8.50
CA ARG A 119 -1.74 19.16 -8.85
C ARG A 119 -0.52 18.25 -8.71
N ASP A 120 0.67 18.71 -9.07
CA ASP A 120 1.89 17.92 -8.89
C ASP A 120 2.16 17.62 -7.42
N ALA A 121 1.94 18.59 -6.52
CA ALA A 121 2.03 18.40 -5.08
C ALA A 121 0.97 17.38 -4.59
N ALA A 122 -0.25 17.45 -5.12
CA ALA A 122 -1.30 16.49 -4.82
C ALA A 122 -0.94 15.07 -5.30
N ILE A 123 -0.41 14.93 -6.52
CA ILE A 123 0.06 13.64 -7.07
C ILE A 123 1.13 13.05 -6.16
N ILE A 124 2.13 13.83 -5.74
CA ILE A 124 3.14 13.36 -4.79
C ILE A 124 2.50 12.89 -3.49
N SER A 125 1.59 13.68 -2.92
CA SER A 125 0.89 13.32 -1.68
C SER A 125 0.15 11.98 -1.78
N ALA A 126 -0.55 11.74 -2.89
CA ALA A 126 -1.23 10.45 -3.14
C ALA A 126 -0.24 9.31 -3.35
N SER A 127 0.82 9.53 -4.14
CA SER A 127 1.87 8.53 -4.37
C SER A 127 2.57 8.12 -3.08
N GLN A 128 2.93 9.06 -2.20
CA GLN A 128 3.56 8.70 -0.92
C GLN A 128 2.66 7.87 -0.02
N LYS A 129 1.34 8.08 -0.03
CA LYS A 129 0.41 7.21 0.72
C LYS A 129 0.42 5.78 0.20
N ILE A 130 0.56 5.60 -1.11
CA ILE A 130 0.74 4.30 -1.76
C ILE A 130 2.07 3.67 -1.33
N GLU A 131 3.18 4.39 -1.44
CA GLU A 131 4.50 3.89 -1.00
C GLU A 131 4.48 3.45 0.47
N HIS A 132 3.86 4.24 1.36
CA HIS A 132 3.75 3.91 2.77
C HIS A 132 2.91 2.66 3.03
N TYR A 133 1.86 2.42 2.24
CA TYR A 133 1.10 1.17 2.30
C TYR A 133 1.97 -0.03 1.92
N GLU A 134 2.76 0.10 0.85
CA GLU A 134 3.64 -0.96 0.35
C GLU A 134 4.81 -1.23 1.30
N ILE A 135 5.44 -0.18 1.85
CA ILE A 135 6.47 -0.29 2.89
C ILE A 135 5.96 -1.06 4.11
N ALA A 136 4.73 -0.76 4.58
CA ALA A 136 4.13 -1.48 5.71
C ALA A 136 3.83 -2.95 5.36
N SER A 137 3.33 -3.19 4.15
CA SER A 137 2.97 -4.52 3.66
C SER A 137 4.20 -5.40 3.50
N TYR A 138 5.22 -4.94 2.75
CA TYR A 138 6.47 -5.66 2.56
C TYR A 138 7.26 -5.83 3.86
N GLY A 139 7.26 -4.83 4.75
CA GLY A 139 7.87 -4.97 6.09
C GLY A 139 7.27 -6.13 6.88
N THR A 140 5.94 -6.26 6.84
CA THR A 140 5.20 -7.37 7.48
C THR A 140 5.51 -8.71 6.81
N LEU A 141 5.48 -8.76 5.48
CA LEU A 141 5.76 -9.97 4.70
C LEU A 141 7.20 -10.48 4.91
N VAL A 142 8.19 -9.59 5.00
CA VAL A 142 9.58 -9.95 5.33
C VAL A 142 9.65 -10.57 6.73
N ALA A 143 8.96 -9.98 7.72
CA ALA A 143 8.94 -10.52 9.08
C ALA A 143 8.29 -11.91 9.13
N PHE A 144 7.19 -12.12 8.41
CA PHE A 144 6.53 -13.42 8.30
C PHE A 144 7.43 -14.45 7.62
N ALA A 145 8.05 -14.11 6.49
CA ALA A 145 8.96 -15.00 5.77
C ALA A 145 10.14 -15.44 6.65
N LYS A 146 10.78 -14.50 7.37
CA LYS A 146 11.86 -14.81 8.33
C LYS A 146 11.37 -15.72 9.46
N THR A 147 10.17 -15.48 9.99
CA THR A 147 9.57 -16.29 11.06
C THR A 147 9.26 -17.72 10.60
N LEU A 148 8.87 -17.89 9.34
CA LEU A 148 8.55 -19.19 8.74
C LEU A 148 9.80 -19.95 8.25
N GLY A 149 11.00 -19.35 8.33
CA GLY A 149 12.25 -19.93 7.83
C GLY A 149 12.41 -19.87 6.31
N GLU A 150 11.66 -18.99 5.63
CA GLU A 150 11.66 -18.82 4.18
C GLU A 150 12.71 -17.79 3.74
N ASP A 151 13.98 -18.03 4.06
CA ASP A 151 15.07 -17.03 3.95
C ASP A 151 15.23 -16.45 2.54
N LYS A 152 15.08 -17.28 1.50
CA LYS A 152 15.16 -16.82 0.10
C LYS A 152 14.00 -15.88 -0.25
N VAL A 153 12.80 -16.21 0.20
CA VAL A 153 11.60 -15.38 0.00
C VAL A 153 11.75 -14.07 0.77
N ALA A 154 12.23 -14.12 2.01
CA ALA A 154 12.51 -12.93 2.80
C ALA A 154 13.48 -11.98 2.10
N SER A 155 14.55 -12.51 1.49
CA SER A 155 15.52 -11.69 0.75
C SER A 155 14.91 -11.02 -0.48
N LEU A 156 14.01 -11.70 -1.20
CA LEU A 156 13.31 -11.11 -2.35
C LEU A 156 12.36 -9.99 -1.91
N LEU A 157 11.56 -10.25 -0.88
CA LEU A 157 10.64 -9.25 -0.34
C LEU A 157 11.37 -8.04 0.26
N GLU A 158 12.53 -8.25 0.88
CA GLU A 158 13.37 -7.18 1.42
C GLU A 158 14.00 -6.33 0.30
N GLN A 159 14.27 -6.92 -0.87
CA GLN A 159 14.66 -6.13 -2.05
C GLN A 159 13.53 -5.19 -2.48
N THR A 160 12.29 -5.70 -2.61
CA THR A 160 11.15 -4.82 -2.94
C THR A 160 10.96 -3.73 -1.90
N LEU A 161 10.99 -4.08 -0.60
CA LEU A 161 10.85 -3.12 0.50
C LEU A 161 11.85 -1.96 0.41
N ASN A 162 13.07 -2.21 -0.03
CA ASN A 162 14.08 -1.17 -0.17
C ASN A 162 13.81 -0.28 -1.38
N GLU A 163 13.34 -0.86 -2.49
CA GLU A 163 12.92 -0.11 -3.68
C GLU A 163 11.77 0.87 -3.35
N GLU A 164 10.76 0.47 -2.56
CA GLU A 164 9.65 1.38 -2.17
C GLU A 164 10.13 2.51 -1.25
N LYS A 165 11.06 2.21 -0.33
CA LYS A 165 11.66 3.24 0.52
C LYS A 165 12.45 4.25 -0.31
N GLU A 166 13.16 3.80 -1.33
CA GLU A 166 13.90 4.68 -2.25
C GLU A 166 12.93 5.53 -3.09
N ALA A 167 11.80 4.96 -3.52
CA ALA A 167 10.74 5.69 -4.21
C ALA A 167 10.13 6.79 -3.34
N ASP A 168 9.78 6.51 -2.07
CA ASP A 168 9.26 7.51 -1.13
C ASP A 168 10.26 8.64 -0.84
N VAL A 169 11.55 8.31 -0.71
CA VAL A 169 12.62 9.33 -0.58
C VAL A 169 12.67 10.21 -1.84
N THR A 170 12.61 9.61 -3.02
CA THR A 170 12.62 10.34 -4.30
C THR A 170 11.44 11.30 -4.41
N LEU A 171 10.24 10.86 -3.98
CA LEU A 171 9.03 11.70 -3.93
C LEU A 171 9.17 12.85 -2.93
N THR A 172 9.72 12.57 -1.74
CA THR A 172 10.01 13.59 -0.73
C THR A 172 10.98 14.65 -1.27
N GLU A 173 12.03 14.24 -1.96
CA GLU A 173 12.98 15.15 -2.60
C GLU A 173 12.34 15.96 -3.74
N ALA A 174 11.40 15.39 -4.49
CA ALA A 174 10.65 16.12 -5.51
C ALA A 174 9.73 17.18 -4.89
N ALA A 175 9.08 16.87 -3.78
CA ALA A 175 8.20 17.79 -3.06
C ALA A 175 8.97 19.00 -2.51
N TYR A 176 10.05 18.76 -1.76
CA TYR A 176 10.75 19.83 -1.03
C TYR A 176 11.76 20.63 -1.83
N ASN A 177 12.19 20.18 -3.02
CA ASN A 177 13.22 20.92 -3.78
C ASN A 177 12.66 21.77 -4.92
N ASP A 178 11.37 21.63 -5.24
CA ASP A 178 10.80 22.19 -6.47
C ASP A 178 9.29 22.43 -6.27
N ILE A 179 8.51 21.35 -6.25
CA ILE A 179 7.06 21.40 -6.50
C ILE A 179 6.27 22.12 -5.41
N ASN A 180 6.61 21.93 -4.12
CA ASN A 180 5.90 22.64 -3.05
C ASN A 180 6.17 24.15 -3.07
N PHE A 181 7.36 24.58 -3.53
CA PHE A 181 7.67 26.00 -3.64
C PHE A 181 6.94 26.62 -4.81
N ASP A 182 6.94 25.95 -5.97
CA ASP A 182 6.16 26.37 -7.14
C ASP A 182 4.65 26.47 -6.81
N ALA A 183 4.11 25.51 -6.05
CA ALA A 183 2.70 25.49 -5.66
C ALA A 183 2.31 26.66 -4.74
N VAL A 184 3.21 27.13 -3.87
CA VAL A 184 2.96 28.30 -3.01
C VAL A 184 3.04 29.61 -3.81
N GLU A 185 3.79 29.65 -4.91
CA GLU A 185 3.88 30.84 -5.76
C GLU A 185 2.66 31.05 -6.68
N GLU A 186 1.76 30.07 -6.80
CA GLU A 186 0.51 30.18 -7.57
C GLU A 186 -0.66 30.82 -6.80
N ASP A 187 -0.49 31.13 -5.51
CA ASP A 187 -1.49 31.83 -4.66
C ASP A 187 -1.63 33.34 -4.95
#